data_AF-F6M8U1-F1
#
_entry.id   AF-F6M8U1-F1
#
_cell.length_a   1.000
_cell.length_b   1.000
_cell.length_c   1.000
_cell.angle_alpha   90.00
_cell.angle_beta   90.00
_cell.angle_gamma   90.00
#
_symmetry.space_group_name_H-M   'P 1'
#
loop_
_entity.id
_entity.type
_entity.pdbx_description
1 polymer ?
#
loop_
_entity_poly.entity_id
_entity_poly.type
_entity_poly.pdbx_seq_one_letter_code
_entity_poly.pdbx_strand_id
1 'polypeptide(L)'
;MQQMATTVTLLGAASSPGPGLAAGDVAGRDGRHASLHCSRLRARKRQPWVLAEAGLSDEDIFKGVVTEKWRKFMKRQIKRARMFFEEAEQGVTELRKESRWPVWASMLLYRQILDEIEANDYNNFTKRAYVGKAKKVLALPVAYGKSLLLPYSLRNNQT
;
A
#
# COMPACT_ATOMS: atom_id res chain seq x y z
N MET A 1 3.94 -12.92 -12.11
CA MET A 1 3.53 -11.62 -12.70
C MET A 1 2.42 -10.87 -11.94
N GLN A 2 1.43 -11.53 -11.31
CA GLN A 2 0.32 -10.86 -10.60
C GLN A 2 0.73 -9.99 -9.39
N GLN A 3 1.87 -10.30 -8.75
CA GLN A 3 2.33 -9.65 -7.50
C GLN A 3 2.95 -8.27 -7.73
N MET A 4 3.55 -8.03 -8.90
CA MET A 4 4.24 -6.77 -9.24
C MET A 4 3.26 -5.59 -9.36
N ALA A 5 2.05 -5.86 -9.86
CA ALA A 5 1.01 -4.87 -10.00
C ALA A 5 0.49 -4.41 -8.63
N THR A 6 0.28 -5.33 -7.68
CA THR A 6 -0.35 -4.99 -6.39
C THR A 6 0.52 -4.07 -5.53
N THR A 7 1.84 -4.29 -5.46
CA THR A 7 2.73 -3.49 -4.61
C THR A 7 2.98 -2.08 -5.17
N VAL A 8 3.12 -1.93 -6.48
CA VAL A 8 3.33 -0.61 -7.12
C VAL A 8 2.02 0.18 -7.20
N THR A 9 0.87 -0.47 -7.41
CA THR A 9 -0.44 0.20 -7.42
C THR A 9 -0.83 0.74 -6.04
N LEU A 10 -0.55 0.02 -4.94
CA LEU A 10 -0.81 0.53 -3.59
C LEU A 10 0.04 1.75 -3.24
N LEU A 11 1.29 1.80 -3.71
CA LEU A 11 2.16 2.97 -3.50
C LEU A 11 1.79 4.16 -4.41
N GLY A 12 1.40 3.89 -5.65
CA GLY A 12 1.00 4.93 -6.60
C GLY A 12 -0.37 5.55 -6.31
N ALA A 13 -1.31 4.80 -5.72
CA ALA A 13 -2.64 5.30 -5.39
C ALA A 13 -2.65 6.35 -4.26
N ALA A 14 -1.67 6.31 -3.36
CA ALA A 14 -1.50 7.34 -2.33
C ALA A 14 -0.99 8.69 -2.89
N SER A 15 -0.60 8.74 -4.17
CA SER A 15 0.07 9.89 -4.80
C SER A 15 -0.85 10.85 -5.56
N SER A 16 -2.16 10.60 -5.60
CA SER A 16 -3.11 11.47 -6.33
C SER A 16 -3.72 12.51 -5.39
N PRO A 17 -3.68 13.81 -5.73
CA PRO A 17 -4.66 14.76 -5.21
C PRO A 17 -6.04 14.29 -5.69
N GLY A 18 -6.96 14.04 -4.77
CA GLY A 18 -8.28 13.50 -5.10
C GLY A 18 -9.04 14.44 -6.05
N PRO A 19 -9.71 13.93 -7.10
CA PRO A 19 -10.76 14.70 -7.75
C PRO A 19 -11.97 14.72 -6.82
N GLY A 20 -12.50 15.93 -6.61
CA GLY A 20 -13.70 16.16 -5.83
C GLY A 20 -14.94 15.42 -6.38
N LEU A 21 -15.92 15.30 -5.49
CA LEU A 21 -17.30 14.89 -5.72
C LEU A 21 -17.81 15.14 -7.16
N ALA A 22 -18.30 14.10 -7.83
CA ALA A 22 -19.57 14.09 -8.59
C ALA A 22 -19.84 12.70 -9.22
N ALA A 23 -21.12 12.46 -9.52
CA ALA A 23 -21.75 11.28 -10.13
C ALA A 23 -22.05 10.16 -9.12
N GLY A 24 -23.30 9.93 -8.68
CA GLY A 24 -24.59 10.09 -9.36
C GLY A 24 -25.02 8.74 -9.91
N ASP A 25 -26.18 8.27 -9.43
CA ASP A 25 -26.78 6.95 -9.64
C ASP A 25 -26.76 6.41 -11.07
N VAL A 26 -26.56 5.10 -11.22
CA VAL A 26 -27.50 4.17 -11.92
C VAL A 26 -27.27 2.76 -11.39
N ALA A 27 -28.17 2.29 -10.53
CA ALA A 27 -28.36 0.88 -10.22
C ALA A 27 -29.48 0.34 -11.12
N GLY A 28 -29.19 -0.68 -11.93
CA GLY A 28 -30.22 -1.34 -12.74
C GLY A 28 -29.70 -2.51 -13.58
N ARG A 29 -29.97 -3.73 -13.10
CA ARG A 29 -30.24 -4.97 -13.85
C ARG A 29 -29.42 -5.23 -15.12
N ASP A 30 -28.47 -6.17 -15.06
CA ASP A 30 -28.73 -7.53 -15.57
C ASP A 30 -27.63 -8.51 -15.10
N GLY A 31 -28.06 -9.56 -14.41
CA GLY A 31 -27.21 -10.58 -13.84
C GLY A 31 -27.10 -11.74 -14.81
N ARG A 32 -26.01 -11.75 -15.60
CA ARG A 32 -25.38 -12.89 -16.30
C ARG A 32 -24.63 -12.28 -17.49
N HIS A 33 -23.32 -12.08 -17.33
CA HIS A 33 -22.28 -11.82 -18.36
C HIS A 33 -21.02 -11.15 -17.76
N ALA A 34 -20.96 -10.95 -16.43
CA ALA A 34 -19.82 -10.29 -15.76
C ALA A 34 -18.62 -11.20 -15.43
N SER A 35 -18.50 -12.42 -15.99
CA SER A 35 -17.38 -13.32 -15.66
C SER A 35 -16.18 -13.25 -16.62
N LEU A 36 -16.32 -12.68 -17.81
CA LEU A 36 -15.20 -12.60 -18.78
C LEU A 36 -14.58 -11.19 -18.90
N HIS A 37 -15.23 -10.16 -18.36
CA HIS A 37 -14.74 -8.78 -18.40
C HIS A 37 -13.80 -8.42 -17.22
N CYS A 38 -13.83 -9.19 -16.13
CA CYS A 38 -13.01 -8.97 -14.92
C CYS A 38 -11.52 -9.33 -15.11
N SER A 39 -11.20 -10.21 -16.06
CA SER A 39 -9.81 -10.63 -16.33
C SER A 39 -9.00 -9.56 -17.06
N ARG A 40 -9.65 -8.73 -17.89
CA ARG A 40 -8.98 -7.79 -18.80
C ARG A 40 -8.76 -6.39 -18.21
N LEU A 41 -9.38 -6.08 -17.05
CA LEU A 41 -9.16 -4.81 -16.32
C LEU A 41 -7.97 -4.85 -15.33
N ARG A 42 -7.37 -6.03 -15.06
CA ARG A 42 -6.23 -6.17 -14.13
C ARG A 42 -4.87 -5.74 -14.68
N ALA A 43 -4.78 -5.39 -15.96
CA ALA A 43 -3.52 -4.96 -16.59
C ALA A 43 -3.33 -3.44 -16.68
N ARG A 44 -4.36 -2.63 -16.41
CA ARG A 44 -4.35 -1.18 -16.71
C ARG A 44 -4.48 -0.32 -15.45
N LYS A 45 -3.44 -0.29 -14.62
CA LYS A 45 -3.12 0.87 -13.76
C LYS A 45 -1.68 0.79 -13.20
N ARG A 46 -0.71 0.52 -14.08
CA ARG A 46 0.67 0.94 -13.82
C ARG A 46 0.71 2.40 -14.28
N GLN A 47 0.96 3.35 -13.38
CA GLN A 47 1.05 4.78 -13.73
C GLN A 47 2.29 4.97 -14.64
N PRO A 48 2.16 5.07 -15.98
CA PRO A 48 3.32 4.98 -16.88
C PRO A 48 4.30 6.14 -16.66
N TRP A 49 3.79 7.28 -16.20
CA TRP A 49 4.56 8.49 -15.95
C TRP A 49 5.62 8.33 -14.85
N VAL A 50 5.36 7.56 -13.80
CA VAL A 50 6.31 7.41 -12.67
C VAL A 50 7.52 6.55 -13.09
N LEU A 51 7.33 5.64 -14.03
CA LEU A 51 8.41 4.83 -14.61
C LEU A 51 9.23 5.65 -15.60
N ALA A 52 8.56 6.42 -16.46
CA ALA A 52 9.20 7.31 -17.42
C ALA A 52 10.08 8.36 -16.71
N GLU A 53 9.60 8.97 -15.63
CA GLU A 53 10.37 9.90 -14.79
C GLU A 53 11.60 9.24 -14.15
N ALA A 54 11.53 7.94 -13.88
CA ALA A 54 12.66 7.17 -13.34
C ALA A 54 13.63 6.66 -14.42
N GLY A 55 13.35 6.91 -15.71
CA GLY A 55 14.13 6.40 -16.84
C GLY A 55 14.09 4.87 -16.96
N LEU A 56 12.97 4.25 -16.54
CA LEU A 56 12.69 2.82 -16.65
C LEU A 56 11.65 2.60 -17.75
N SER A 57 11.95 1.70 -18.69
CA SER A 57 10.95 1.25 -19.66
C SER A 57 10.15 0.07 -19.13
N ASP A 58 8.98 -0.19 -19.72
CA ASP A 58 8.19 -1.37 -19.38
C ASP A 58 8.95 -2.66 -19.71
N GLU A 59 9.75 -2.68 -20.78
CA GLU A 59 10.59 -3.82 -21.19
C GLU A 59 11.62 -4.17 -20.11
N ASP A 60 12.23 -3.18 -19.46
CA ASP A 60 13.18 -3.41 -18.37
C ASP A 60 12.52 -4.12 -17.17
N ILE A 61 11.24 -3.81 -16.90
CA ILE A 61 10.43 -4.46 -15.87
C ILE A 61 10.04 -5.87 -16.31
N PHE A 62 9.69 -6.07 -17.58
CA PHE A 62 9.30 -7.38 -18.11
C PHE A 62 10.47 -8.37 -18.16
N LYS A 63 11.70 -7.89 -18.38
CA LYS A 63 12.92 -8.72 -18.28
C LYS A 63 13.11 -9.31 -16.88
N GLY A 64 12.49 -8.73 -15.85
CA GLY A 64 12.52 -9.26 -14.49
C GLY A 64 13.89 -9.15 -13.81
N VAL A 65 14.76 -8.25 -14.32
CA VAL A 65 16.12 -8.05 -13.80
C VAL A 65 16.13 -6.88 -12.84
N VAL A 66 16.69 -7.09 -11.64
CA VAL A 66 16.89 -6.06 -10.63
C VAL A 66 18.09 -5.20 -11.03
N THR A 67 17.84 -4.11 -11.74
CA THR A 67 18.87 -3.13 -12.13
C THR A 67 19.08 -2.08 -11.04
N GLU A 68 20.19 -1.33 -11.11
CA GLU A 68 20.43 -0.22 -10.18
C GLU A 68 19.37 0.89 -10.31
N LYS A 69 18.89 1.15 -11.54
CA LYS A 69 17.78 2.06 -11.78
C LYS A 69 16.50 1.61 -11.07
N TRP A 70 16.21 0.30 -11.12
CA TRP A 70 15.08 -0.29 -10.41
C TRP A 70 15.20 -0.13 -8.89
N ARG A 71 16.38 -0.42 -8.32
CA ARG A 71 16.62 -0.22 -6.87
C ARG A 71 16.40 1.22 -6.45
N LYS A 72 16.97 2.18 -7.19
CA LYS A 72 16.79 3.61 -6.93
C LYS A 72 15.31 4.02 -7.01
N PHE A 73 14.59 3.53 -8.00
CA PHE A 73 13.15 3.74 -8.12
C PHE A 73 12.40 3.18 -6.91
N MET A 74 12.60 1.91 -6.56
CA MET A 74 11.93 1.26 -5.43
C MET A 74 12.23 1.94 -4.10
N LYS A 75 13.46 2.39 -3.86
CA LYS A 75 13.83 3.18 -2.68
C LYS A 75 12.99 4.46 -2.56
N ARG A 76 12.84 5.23 -3.65
CA ARG A 76 12.00 6.44 -3.65
C ARG A 76 10.54 6.12 -3.36
N GLN A 77 10.03 5.05 -3.96
CA GLN A 77 8.66 4.59 -3.77
C GLN A 77 8.42 4.18 -2.30
N ILE A 78 9.27 3.33 -1.72
CA ILE A 78 9.18 2.89 -0.32
C ILE A 78 9.28 4.07 0.64
N LYS A 79 10.17 5.04 0.37
CA LYS A 79 10.27 6.26 1.17
C LYS A 79 8.93 7.01 1.21
N ARG A 80 8.28 7.21 0.05
CA ARG A 80 6.96 7.86 -0.01
C ARG A 80 5.90 7.05 0.74
N ALA A 81 5.90 5.73 0.61
CA ALA A 81 4.98 4.86 1.34
C ALA A 81 5.10 5.02 2.85
N ARG A 82 6.34 5.07 3.37
CA ARG A 82 6.60 5.28 4.80
C ARG A 82 6.07 6.63 5.29
N MET A 83 6.21 7.70 4.49
CA MET A 83 5.62 9.00 4.81
C MET A 83 4.10 8.92 4.94
N PHE A 84 3.41 8.22 4.02
CA PHE A 84 1.95 8.04 4.14
C PHE A 84 1.55 7.21 5.35
N PHE A 85 2.33 6.19 5.71
CA PHE A 85 2.08 5.44 6.95
C PHE A 85 2.22 6.32 8.18
N GLU A 86 3.26 7.15 8.25
CA GLU A 86 3.48 8.11 9.34
C GLU A 86 2.33 9.11 9.47
N GLU A 87 1.84 9.67 8.37
CA GLU A 87 0.67 10.55 8.36
C GLU A 87 -0.61 9.81 8.81
N ALA A 88 -0.82 8.59 8.32
CA ALA A 88 -1.98 7.79 8.66
C ALA A 88 -2.02 7.38 10.16
N GLU A 89 -0.89 7.29 10.85
CA GLU A 89 -0.83 6.96 12.30
C GLU A 89 -1.70 7.92 13.14
N GLN A 90 -1.72 9.20 12.76
CA GLN A 90 -2.55 10.20 13.44
C GLN A 90 -4.03 9.89 13.22
N GLY A 91 -4.43 9.63 11.97
CA GLY A 91 -5.81 9.31 11.62
C GLY A 91 -6.33 8.02 12.28
N VAL A 92 -5.48 7.00 12.46
CA VAL A 92 -5.87 5.75 13.15
C VAL A 92 -6.20 6.02 14.62
N THR A 93 -5.47 6.92 15.26
CA THR A 93 -5.67 7.24 16.68
C THR A 93 -7.00 7.98 16.94
N GLU A 94 -7.49 8.70 15.94
CA GLU A 94 -8.79 9.40 15.98
C GLU A 94 -10.00 8.48 15.71
N LEU A 95 -9.79 7.22 15.29
CA LEU A 95 -10.88 6.27 15.10
C LEU A 95 -11.58 5.91 16.42
N ARG A 96 -12.78 5.33 16.32
CA ARG A 96 -13.45 4.67 17.46
C ARG A 96 -12.57 3.59 18.05
N LYS A 97 -12.55 3.48 19.38
CA LYS A 97 -11.63 2.63 20.15
C LYS A 97 -11.65 1.17 19.68
N GLU A 98 -12.82 0.65 19.35
CA GLU A 98 -13.05 -0.74 18.94
C GLU A 98 -12.38 -1.06 17.59
N SER A 99 -12.26 -0.06 16.71
CA SER A 99 -11.69 -0.22 15.37
C SER A 99 -10.18 0.00 15.31
N ARG A 100 -9.57 0.61 16.33
CA ARG A 100 -8.14 0.99 16.31
C ARG A 100 -7.22 -0.22 16.22
N TRP A 101 -7.49 -1.25 17.01
CA TRP A 101 -6.61 -2.41 17.10
C TRP A 101 -6.43 -3.16 15.77
N PRO A 102 -7.50 -3.58 15.06
CA PRO A 102 -7.34 -4.27 13.77
C PRO A 102 -6.70 -3.38 12.69
N VAL A 103 -6.93 -2.06 12.74
CA VAL A 103 -6.33 -1.10 11.80
C VAL A 103 -4.83 -0.94 12.08
N TRP A 104 -4.43 -0.76 13.34
CA TRP A 104 -3.01 -0.72 13.74
C TRP A 104 -2.29 -2.01 13.39
N ALA A 105 -2.90 -3.17 13.64
CA ALA A 105 -2.32 -4.47 13.29
C ALA A 105 -2.05 -4.56 11.78
N SER A 106 -3.04 -4.21 10.96
CA SER A 106 -2.88 -4.20 9.50
C SER A 106 -1.80 -3.24 9.04
N MET A 107 -1.77 -2.01 9.60
CA MET A 107 -0.77 -1.00 9.29
C MET A 107 0.65 -1.48 9.60
N LEU A 108 0.89 -2.04 10.79
CA LEU A 108 2.21 -2.57 11.18
C LEU A 108 2.68 -3.68 10.25
N LEU A 109 1.77 -4.58 9.85
CA LEU A 109 2.09 -5.65 8.90
C LEU A 109 2.47 -5.10 7.52
N TYR A 110 1.77 -4.07 7.03
CA TYR A 110 2.13 -3.45 5.75
C TYR A 110 3.48 -2.72 5.81
N ARG A 111 3.79 -2.05 6.92
CA ARG A 111 5.13 -1.45 7.14
C ARG A 111 6.22 -2.52 7.07
N GLN A 112 6.01 -3.66 7.74
CA GLN A 112 6.97 -4.77 7.73
C GLN A 112 7.18 -5.37 6.33
N ILE A 113 6.17 -5.37 5.45
CA ILE A 113 6.35 -5.81 4.05
C ILE A 113 7.37 -4.93 3.33
N LEU A 114 7.40 -3.62 3.60
CA LEU A 114 8.39 -2.73 3.00
C LEU A 114 9.81 -3.11 3.43
N ASP A 115 9.99 -3.47 4.71
CA ASP A 115 11.27 -3.93 5.24
C ASP A 115 11.68 -5.27 4.60
N GLU A 116 10.73 -6.19 4.35
CA GLU A 116 11.00 -7.45 3.64
C GLU A 116 11.37 -7.22 2.17
N ILE A 117 10.86 -6.17 1.53
CA ILE A 117 11.27 -5.79 0.17
C ILE A 117 12.71 -5.29 0.16
N GLU A 118 13.10 -4.48 1.15
CA GLU A 118 14.47 -3.99 1.32
C GLU A 118 15.44 -5.15 1.65
N ALA A 119 15.04 -6.05 2.56
CA ALA A 119 15.84 -7.23 2.95
C ALA A 119 16.02 -8.24 1.81
N ASN A 120 15.05 -8.30 0.89
CA ASN A 120 15.14 -9.06 -0.34
C ASN A 120 15.84 -8.29 -1.48
N ASP A 121 16.55 -7.22 -1.15
CA ASP A 121 17.38 -6.46 -2.07
C ASP A 121 16.58 -5.95 -3.29
N TYR A 122 15.32 -5.57 -3.04
CA TYR A 122 14.34 -5.10 -4.03
C TYR A 122 14.00 -6.11 -5.15
N ASN A 123 14.31 -7.40 -4.97
CA ASN A 123 14.00 -8.47 -5.91
C ASN A 123 12.59 -9.03 -5.74
N ASN A 124 11.58 -8.26 -6.14
CA ASN A 124 10.18 -8.67 -6.14
C ASN A 124 9.74 -9.43 -7.40
N PHE A 125 10.59 -9.53 -8.42
CA PHE A 125 10.31 -10.24 -9.68
C PHE A 125 10.25 -11.75 -9.50
N THR A 126 11.24 -12.30 -8.80
CA THR A 126 11.44 -13.75 -8.64
C THR A 126 10.96 -14.25 -7.28
N LYS A 127 11.03 -13.40 -6.25
CA LYS A 127 10.67 -13.75 -4.88
C LYS A 127 9.69 -12.73 -4.30
N ARG A 128 8.59 -13.23 -3.76
CA ARG A 128 7.63 -12.39 -3.06
C ARG A 128 8.13 -12.06 -1.65
N ALA A 129 8.03 -10.80 -1.26
CA ALA A 129 8.24 -10.35 0.11
C ALA A 129 7.11 -10.85 1.00
N TYR A 130 7.45 -11.61 2.04
CA TYR A 130 6.50 -12.15 3.01
C TYR A 130 6.96 -11.80 4.41
N VAL A 131 6.04 -11.29 5.23
CA VAL A 131 6.28 -11.14 6.66
C VAL A 131 6.25 -12.53 7.32
N GLY A 132 7.32 -12.88 8.02
CA GLY A 132 7.41 -14.13 8.77
C GLY A 132 6.31 -14.29 9.83
N LYS A 133 5.93 -15.53 10.14
CA LYS A 133 4.85 -15.83 11.10
C LYS A 133 5.11 -15.21 12.48
N ALA A 134 6.34 -15.27 12.98
CA ALA A 134 6.73 -14.67 14.25
C ALA A 134 6.51 -13.15 14.27
N LYS A 135 6.94 -12.44 13.22
CA LYS A 135 6.73 -10.99 13.08
C LYS A 135 5.24 -10.62 13.09
N LYS A 136 4.39 -11.46 12.47
CA LYS A 136 2.93 -11.27 12.50
C LYS A 136 2.35 -11.41 13.90
N VAL A 137 2.77 -12.44 14.64
CA VAL A 137 2.31 -12.66 16.02
C VAL A 137 2.78 -11.51 16.92
N LEU A 138 4.03 -11.07 16.79
CA LEU A 138 4.56 -9.93 17.56
C LEU A 138 3.91 -8.59 17.19
N ALA A 139 3.39 -8.43 15.97
CA ALA A 139 2.69 -7.21 15.57
C ALA A 139 1.36 -7.02 16.35
N LEU A 140 0.72 -8.11 16.81
CA LEU A 140 -0.58 -8.04 17.50
C LEU A 140 -0.50 -7.35 18.88
N PRO A 141 0.39 -7.75 19.82
CA PRO A 141 0.52 -7.06 21.11
C PRO A 141 1.01 -5.62 20.94
N VAL A 142 1.90 -5.35 19.97
CA VAL A 142 2.36 -3.98 19.67
C VAL A 142 1.20 -3.12 19.15
N ALA A 143 0.38 -3.65 18.24
CA ALA A 143 -0.81 -2.97 17.75
C ALA A 143 -1.82 -2.70 18.87
N TYR A 144 -1.99 -3.65 19.79
CA TYR A 144 -2.88 -3.48 20.93
C TYR A 144 -2.41 -2.31 21.80
N GLY A 145 -1.12 -2.26 22.17
CA GLY A 145 -0.56 -1.13 22.92
C GLY A 145 -0.77 0.22 22.24
N LYS A 146 -0.53 0.31 20.93
CA LYS A 146 -0.79 1.53 20.15
C LYS A 146 -2.27 1.91 20.10
N SER A 147 -3.19 0.94 20.09
CA SER A 147 -4.63 1.20 20.07
C SER A 147 -5.17 1.86 21.34
N LEU A 148 -4.44 1.72 22.45
CA LEU A 148 -4.79 2.31 23.75
C LEU A 148 -4.36 3.78 23.89
N LEU A 149 -3.58 4.30 22.95
CA LEU A 149 -3.19 5.71 22.96
C LEU A 149 -4.42 6.61 22.88
N LEU A 150 -4.41 7.68 23.69
CA LEU A 150 -5.45 8.69 23.67
C LEU A 150 -5.43 9.44 22.33
N PRO A 151 -6.62 9.77 21.77
CA PRO A 151 -6.76 10.69 20.64
C PRO A 151 -5.97 11.97 20.87
N TYR A 152 -5.37 12.47 19.80
CA TYR A 152 -4.68 13.75 19.83
C TYR A 152 -5.68 14.89 20.10
N SER A 153 -6.90 14.77 19.56
CA SER A 153 -8.00 15.70 19.81
C SER A 153 -8.37 15.83 21.30
N LEU A 154 -8.33 14.74 22.08
CA LEU A 154 -8.65 14.77 23.50
C LEU A 154 -7.48 15.31 24.35
N ARG A 155 -6.23 15.08 23.93
CA ARG A 155 -5.04 15.56 24.64
C ARG A 155 -4.92 17.08 24.63
N ASN A 156 -5.22 17.70 23.48
CA ASN A 156 -5.05 19.15 23.30
C ASN A 156 -6.19 19.99 23.89
N ASN A 157 -7.32 19.37 24.22
CA ASN A 157 -8.44 20.05 24.88
C ASN A 157 -8.30 20.09 26.42
N GLN A 158 -7.17 19.62 26.96
CA GLN A 158 -6.88 19.58 28.41
C GLN A 158 -5.72 20.50 28.84
N THR A 159 -5.19 21.32 27.92
CA THR A 159 -4.17 22.36 28.17
C THR A 159 -4.75 23.73 27.90
#